data_AF-A0A366KEN7-F1
#
_entry.id   AF-A0A366KEN7-F1
#
_cell.length_a   1.000
_cell.length_b   1.000
_cell.length_c   1.000
_cell.angle_alpha   90.00
_cell.angle_beta   90.00
_cell.angle_gamma   90.00
#
_symmetry.space_group_name_H-M   'P 1'
#
loop_
_entity.id
_entity.type
_entity.pdbx_description
1 polymer ?
#
loop_
_entity_poly.entity_id
_entity_poly.type
_entity_poly.pdbx_seq_one_letter_code
_entity_poly.pdbx_strand_id
1 'polypeptide(L)'
;MAAMNWRGVVLFPRQPETLAVVNIAVAEPLRRRGVATRMVGFAQERAAELGMRRLKVGTGSTSFEALALYQRCGMRMTRIDRDYFLRSYPGPTHEHGIRVRDMARLSCPIPVDGNRAEW
;
A
#
# COMPACT_ATOMS: atom_id res chain seq x y z
N MET A 1 -5.76 24.34 18.72
CA MET A 1 -6.37 23.37 17.78
C MET A 1 -5.87 21.98 18.12
N ALA A 2 -6.75 20.99 18.28
CA ALA A 2 -6.33 19.61 18.55
C ALA A 2 -5.52 19.09 17.35
N ALA A 3 -4.29 18.66 17.59
CA ALA A 3 -3.48 18.04 16.56
C ALA A 3 -4.18 16.76 16.11
N MET A 4 -4.54 16.75 14.83
CA MET A 4 -5.34 15.71 14.22
C MET A 4 -4.46 14.45 14.07
N ASN A 5 -4.69 13.44 14.91
CA ASN A 5 -3.75 12.32 15.14
C ASN A 5 -4.16 10.99 14.48
N TRP A 6 -4.94 11.02 13.39
CA TRP A 6 -5.39 9.78 12.77
C TRP A 6 -4.28 9.06 11.99
N ARG A 7 -4.32 7.73 12.11
CA ARG A 7 -3.55 6.78 11.33
C ARG A 7 -4.39 5.53 11.16
N GLY A 8 -4.37 4.94 9.97
CA GLY A 8 -5.20 3.78 9.70
C GLY A 8 -4.80 3.07 8.43
N VAL A 9 -5.16 1.79 8.37
CA VAL A 9 -5.04 0.92 7.20
C VAL A 9 -6.35 0.16 7.02
N VAL A 10 -6.81 0.04 5.79
CA VAL A 10 -8.01 -0.70 5.42
C VAL A 10 -7.60 -1.88 4.54
N LEU A 11 -8.01 -3.07 4.94
CA LEU A 11 -7.70 -4.33 4.29
C LEU A 11 -8.97 -4.93 3.69
N PHE A 12 -8.89 -5.42 2.46
CA PHE A 12 -10.04 -5.98 1.75
C PHE A 12 -9.64 -7.28 1.01
N PRO A 13 -10.37 -8.40 1.20
CA PRO A 13 -10.21 -9.59 0.38
C PRO A 13 -10.69 -9.34 -1.06
N ARG A 14 -9.80 -9.47 -2.06
CA ARG A 14 -10.14 -9.14 -3.48
C ARG A 14 -10.24 -10.35 -4.40
N GLN A 15 -9.53 -11.43 -4.10
CA GLN A 15 -9.38 -12.66 -4.90
C GLN A 15 -9.14 -13.84 -3.95
N PRO A 16 -9.28 -15.10 -4.41
CA PRO A 16 -8.83 -16.25 -3.64
C PRO A 16 -7.39 -16.03 -3.13
N GLU A 17 -7.20 -16.28 -1.83
CA GLU A 17 -5.90 -16.25 -1.16
C GLU A 17 -5.15 -14.90 -1.25
N THR A 18 -5.86 -13.78 -1.51
CA THR A 18 -5.26 -12.46 -1.65
C THR A 18 -5.93 -11.40 -0.79
N LEU A 19 -5.15 -10.79 0.11
CA LEU A 19 -5.53 -9.58 0.84
C LEU A 19 -5.01 -8.34 0.11
N ALA A 20 -5.77 -7.25 0.13
CA ALA A 20 -5.34 -5.97 -0.45
C ALA A 20 -5.38 -4.85 0.59
N VAL A 21 -4.30 -4.05 0.65
CA VAL A 21 -4.33 -2.73 1.27
C VAL A 21 -5.07 -1.80 0.30
N VAL A 22 -6.30 -1.41 0.64
CA VAL A 22 -7.14 -0.54 -0.21
C VAL A 22 -7.10 0.92 0.23
N ASN A 23 -6.68 1.19 1.46
CA ASN A 23 -6.38 2.53 1.96
C ASN A 23 -5.32 2.44 3.06
N ILE A 24 -4.40 3.40 3.10
CA ILE A 24 -3.46 3.60 4.20
C ILE A 24 -3.20 5.09 4.33
N ALA A 25 -3.31 5.62 5.55
CA ALA A 25 -3.14 7.05 5.82
C ALA A 25 -2.43 7.28 7.14
N VAL A 26 -1.57 8.29 7.16
CA VAL A 26 -0.89 8.79 8.37
C VAL A 26 -1.00 10.30 8.36
N ALA A 27 -1.57 10.86 9.43
CA ALA A 27 -1.60 12.30 9.66
C ALA A 27 -0.18 12.88 9.61
N GLU A 28 -0.03 14.05 9.02
CA GLU A 28 1.26 14.69 8.77
C GLU A 28 2.19 14.77 9.99
N PRO A 29 1.71 15.14 11.21
CA PRO A 29 2.56 15.19 12.40
C PRO A 29 3.18 13.84 12.80
N LEU A 30 2.59 12.73 12.35
CA LEU A 30 2.99 11.36 12.65
C LEU A 30 3.83 10.72 11.54
N ARG A 31 4.02 11.40 10.40
CA ARG A 31 4.85 10.90 9.29
C ARG A 31 6.33 10.87 9.68
N ARG A 32 7.13 10.11 8.90
CA ARG A 32 8.57 9.90 9.10
C ARG A 32 8.98 9.24 10.44
N ARG A 33 8.03 8.71 11.21
CA ARG A 33 8.26 7.97 12.48
C ARG A 33 8.05 6.45 12.37
N GLY A 34 8.16 5.90 11.16
CA GLY A 34 7.94 4.46 10.87
C GLY A 34 6.49 3.97 10.99
N VAL A 35 5.50 4.86 11.15
CA VAL A 35 4.10 4.49 11.35
C VAL A 35 3.53 3.70 10.17
N ALA A 36 3.74 4.17 8.94
CA ALA A 36 3.25 3.48 7.75
C ALA A 36 3.93 2.11 7.55
N THR A 37 5.23 2.00 7.83
CA THR A 37 5.97 0.73 7.80
C THR A 37 5.36 -0.29 8.76
N ARG A 38 5.05 0.11 10.00
CA ARG A 38 4.35 -0.76 10.97
C ARG A 38 2.97 -1.18 10.48
N MET A 39 2.21 -0.29 9.83
CA MET A 39 0.90 -0.64 9.28
C MET A 39 0.97 -1.61 8.10
N VAL A 40 2.02 -1.52 7.26
CA VAL A 40 2.25 -2.53 6.20
C VAL A 40 2.65 -3.87 6.81
N GLY A 41 3.51 -3.89 7.83
CA GLY A 41 3.84 -5.10 8.57
C GLY A 41 2.61 -5.76 9.21
N PHE A 42 1.76 -4.97 9.88
CA PHE A 42 0.48 -5.44 10.40
C PHE A 42 -0.42 -6.05 9.29
N ALA A 43 -0.44 -5.45 8.10
CA ALA A 43 -1.21 -6.00 6.97
C ALA A 43 -0.65 -7.35 6.47
N GLN A 44 0.67 -7.55 6.52
CA GLN A 44 1.32 -8.83 6.19
C GLN A 44 1.00 -9.90 7.23
N GLU A 45 1.11 -9.56 8.52
CA GLU A 45 0.72 -10.44 9.63
C GLU A 45 -0.74 -10.85 9.52
N ARG A 46 -1.63 -9.87 9.30
CA ARG A 46 -3.07 -10.14 9.13
C ARG A 46 -3.37 -11.00 7.91
N ALA A 47 -2.61 -10.85 6.82
CA ALA A 47 -2.75 -11.72 5.65
C ALA A 47 -2.36 -13.18 6.00
N ALA A 48 -1.28 -13.37 6.75
CA ALA A 48 -0.85 -14.70 7.19
C ALA A 48 -1.88 -15.37 8.11
N GLU A 49 -2.41 -14.64 9.10
CA GLU A 49 -3.47 -15.12 10.00
C GLU A 49 -4.73 -15.56 9.25
N LEU A 50 -5.04 -14.91 8.13
CA LEU A 50 -6.19 -15.21 7.29
C LEU A 50 -5.91 -16.32 6.25
N GLY A 51 -4.74 -16.96 6.29
CA GLY A 51 -4.35 -17.99 5.33
C GLY A 51 -4.16 -17.47 3.91
N MET A 52 -3.92 -16.17 3.75
CA MET A 52 -3.71 -15.55 2.45
C MET A 52 -2.28 -15.81 1.99
N ARG A 53 -2.09 -16.04 0.69
CA ARG A 53 -0.76 -16.28 0.10
C ARG A 53 -0.12 -15.02 -0.47
N ARG A 54 -0.88 -13.94 -0.56
CA ARG A 54 -0.41 -12.68 -1.17
C ARG A 54 -1.04 -11.46 -0.53
N LEU A 55 -0.21 -10.44 -0.32
CA LEU A 55 -0.67 -9.09 -0.02
C LEU A 55 -0.44 -8.21 -1.26
N LYS A 56 -1.46 -7.44 -1.64
CA LYS A 56 -1.42 -6.49 -2.76
C LYS A 56 -1.66 -5.06 -2.31
N VAL A 57 -1.10 -4.11 -3.05
CA VAL A 57 -1.41 -2.69 -2.92
C VAL A 57 -1.37 -2.02 -4.29
N GLY A 58 -2.12 -0.93 -4.44
CA GLY A 58 -2.07 -0.05 -5.60
C GLY A 58 -1.84 1.39 -5.15
N THR A 59 -0.96 2.10 -5.84
CA THR A 59 -0.68 3.52 -5.56
C THR A 59 -0.42 4.29 -6.85
N GLY A 60 -0.46 5.62 -6.80
CA GLY A 60 -0.09 6.45 -7.93
C GLY A 60 1.33 6.11 -8.41
N SER A 61 1.51 6.01 -9.72
CA SER A 61 2.84 5.85 -10.33
C SER A 61 3.80 7.00 -9.99
N THR A 62 3.27 8.14 -9.56
CA THR A 62 3.99 9.35 -9.11
C THR A 62 4.11 9.46 -7.59
N SER A 63 3.53 8.52 -6.85
CA SER A 63 3.49 8.54 -5.39
C SER A 63 4.80 7.99 -4.82
N PHE A 64 5.89 8.73 -5.04
CA PHE A 64 7.26 8.27 -4.78
C PHE A 64 7.49 7.78 -3.35
N GLU A 65 6.95 8.48 -2.35
CA GLU A 65 7.07 8.05 -0.95
C GLU A 65 6.36 6.72 -0.66
N ALA A 66 5.20 6.50 -1.28
CA ALA A 66 4.44 5.26 -1.13
C ALA A 66 5.15 4.10 -1.84
N LEU A 67 5.65 4.32 -3.06
CA LEU A 67 6.45 3.34 -3.80
C LEU A 67 7.68 2.92 -2.99
N ALA A 68 8.45 3.88 -2.50
CA ALA A 68 9.63 3.62 -1.66
C ALA A 68 9.27 2.93 -0.33
N LEU A 69 8.13 3.26 0.28
CA LEU A 69 7.63 2.56 1.47
C LEU A 69 7.35 1.08 1.16
N TYR A 70 6.52 0.79 0.16
CA TYR A 70 6.09 -0.58 -0.13
C TYR A 70 7.26 -1.46 -0.59
N GLN A 71 8.20 -0.91 -1.37
CA GLN A 71 9.40 -1.64 -1.78
C GLN A 71 10.31 -1.97 -0.59
N ARG A 72 10.48 -1.05 0.37
CA ARG A 72 11.20 -1.34 1.63
C ARG A 72 10.50 -2.39 2.50
N CYS A 73 9.18 -2.53 2.37
CA CYS A 73 8.41 -3.59 3.02
C CYS A 73 8.40 -4.92 2.23
N GLY A 74 9.29 -5.09 1.24
CA GLY A 74 9.43 -6.33 0.47
C GLY A 74 8.41 -6.52 -0.66
N MET A 75 7.60 -5.49 -0.98
CA MET A 75 6.65 -5.57 -2.09
C MET A 75 7.35 -5.23 -3.42
N ARG A 76 7.05 -6.00 -4.48
CA ARG A 76 7.57 -5.73 -5.83
C ARG A 76 6.45 -5.23 -6.74
N MET A 77 6.79 -4.31 -7.63
CA MET A 77 5.90 -3.91 -8.73
C MET A 77 5.61 -5.11 -9.62
N THR A 78 4.34 -5.26 -9.98
CA THR A 78 3.83 -6.41 -10.75
C THR A 78 3.14 -5.98 -12.04
N ARG A 79 2.52 -4.80 -12.07
CA ARG A 79 1.83 -4.27 -13.24
C ARG A 79 1.63 -2.76 -13.12
N ILE A 80 1.57 -2.08 -14.26
CA ILE A 80 1.02 -0.74 -14.37
C ILE A 80 -0.41 -0.83 -14.90
N ASP A 81 -1.35 -0.27 -14.15
CA ASP A 81 -2.74 -0.05 -14.56
C ASP A 81 -2.82 1.36 -15.17
N ARG A 82 -2.54 1.43 -16.48
CA ARG A 82 -2.44 2.69 -17.22
C ARG A 82 -3.73 3.47 -17.15
N ASP A 83 -3.67 4.79 -17.01
CA ASP A 83 -4.80 5.73 -16.97
C ASP A 83 -5.87 5.45 -15.91
N TYR A 84 -5.55 4.66 -14.87
CA TYR A 84 -6.50 4.31 -13.81
C TYR A 84 -7.14 5.54 -13.18
N PHE A 85 -6.34 6.55 -12.83
CA PHE A 85 -6.86 7.73 -12.16
C PHE A 85 -7.71 8.61 -13.07
N LEU A 86 -7.47 8.57 -14.39
CA LEU A 86 -8.29 9.28 -15.38
C LEU A 86 -9.66 8.64 -15.55
N ARG A 87 -9.77 7.31 -15.41
CA ARG A 87 -11.03 6.57 -15.48
C ARG A 87 -11.83 6.62 -14.18
N SER A 88 -11.15 6.69 -13.03
CA SER A 88 -11.77 6.51 -11.72
C SER A 88 -12.10 7.80 -10.99
N TYR A 89 -11.48 8.93 -11.35
CA TYR A 89 -11.69 10.21 -10.66
C TYR A 89 -11.85 11.36 -11.68
N PRO A 90 -12.83 12.26 -11.47
CA PRO A 90 -13.14 13.32 -12.44
C PRO A 90 -12.14 14.48 -12.44
N GLY A 91 -11.31 14.62 -11.40
CA GLY A 91 -10.37 15.75 -11.25
C GLY A 91 -8.91 15.36 -11.55
N PRO A 92 -8.13 16.23 -12.21
CA PRO A 92 -6.71 15.98 -12.40
C PRO A 92 -5.96 16.15 -11.08
N THR A 93 -5.39 15.06 -10.57
CA THR A 93 -4.49 15.09 -9.41
C THR A 93 -3.04 15.25 -9.87
N HIS A 94 -2.27 16.06 -9.15
CA HIS A 94 -0.84 16.24 -9.38
C HIS A 94 -0.05 15.97 -8.10
N GLU A 95 1.07 15.27 -8.24
CA GLU A 95 2.03 15.00 -7.17
C GLU A 95 3.42 15.38 -7.67
N HIS A 96 4.18 16.18 -6.91
CA HIS A 96 5.51 16.66 -7.31
C HIS A 96 5.51 17.36 -8.69
N GLY A 97 4.42 18.04 -9.06
CA GLY A 97 4.27 18.68 -10.38
C GLY A 97 3.95 17.71 -11.53
N ILE A 98 3.83 16.42 -11.27
CA ILE A 98 3.52 15.39 -12.28
C ILE A 98 2.06 14.98 -12.14
N ARG A 99 1.34 14.93 -13.26
CA ARG A 99 -0.06 14.46 -13.28
C ARG A 99 -0.12 12.96 -12.96
N VAL A 100 -0.91 12.59 -11.97
CA VAL A 100 -1.17 11.19 -11.63
C VAL A 100 -2.12 10.60 -12.66
N ARG A 101 -1.64 9.64 -13.47
CA ARG A 101 -2.45 8.96 -14.51
C ARG A 101 -2.58 7.48 -14.20
N ASP A 102 -1.43 6.83 -14.00
CA ASP A 102 -1.34 5.39 -13.87
C ASP A 102 -1.28 4.97 -12.40
N MET A 103 -1.82 3.79 -12.11
CA MET A 103 -1.59 3.12 -10.83
C MET A 103 -0.52 2.04 -10.98
N ALA A 104 0.51 2.13 -10.15
CA ALA A 104 1.46 1.05 -9.95
C ALA A 104 0.85 0.00 -9.01
N ARG A 105 0.83 -1.27 -9.44
CA ARG A 105 0.38 -2.41 -8.64
C ARG A 105 1.60 -3.13 -8.05
N LEU A 106 1.61 -3.32 -6.74
CA LEU A 106 2.68 -4.03 -6.04
C LEU A 106 2.10 -5.23 -5.27
N SER A 107 2.93 -6.26 -5.08
CA SER A 107 2.59 -7.39 -4.21
C SER A 107 3.82 -8.02 -3.56
N CYS A 108 3.61 -8.71 -2.44
CA CYS A 108 4.57 -9.65 -1.87
C CYS A 108 3.87 -11.00 -1.60
N PRO A 109 4.60 -12.13 -1.69
CA PRO A 109 4.11 -13.39 -1.14
C PRO A 109 3.96 -13.27 0.38
N ILE A 110 3.04 -14.04 0.95
CA ILE A 110 2.89 -14.22 2.39
C ILE A 110 3.30 -15.67 2.71
N PRO A 111 4.35 -15.88 3.53
CA PRO A 111 4.75 -17.22 3.95
C PRO A 111 3.61 -17.90 4.70
N VAL A 112 3.36 -19.17 4.38
CA VAL A 112 2.27 -19.96 4.97
C VAL A 112 2.68 -20.57 6.32
N ASP A 113 3.98 -20.58 6.61
CA ASP A 113 4.55 -21.07 7.86
C ASP A 113 5.35 -19.91 8.48
N GLY A 114 5.25 -19.70 9.79
CA GLY A 114 5.75 -18.52 10.53
C GLY A 114 7.25 -18.19 10.43
N ASN A 115 7.97 -18.76 9.48
CA ASN A 115 9.31 -18.38 9.10
C ASN A 115 9.25 -17.13 8.20
N ARG A 116 9.52 -15.96 8.79
CA ARG A 116 9.71 -14.72 8.02
C ARG A 116 10.87 -14.94 7.06
N ALA A 117 10.61 -14.86 5.75
CA ALA A 117 11.70 -14.72 4.79
C ALA A 117 12.45 -13.42 5.10
N GLU A 118 13.70 -13.55 5.53
CA GLU A 118 14.65 -12.45 5.62
C GLU A 118 14.87 -11.91 4.20
N TRP A 119 14.40 -10.68 3.94
CA TRP A 119 14.64 -9.92 2.71
C TRP A 119 15.45 -8.68 3.03
#